data_AF-A0A430V1K8-F1
#
_entry.id   AF-A0A430V1K8-F1
#
_cell.length_a   1.000
_cell.length_b   1.000
_cell.length_c   1.000
_cell.angle_alpha   90.00
_cell.angle_beta   90.00
_cell.angle_gamma   90.00
#
_symmetry.space_group_name_H-M   'P 1'
#
loop_
_entity.id
_entity.type
_entity.pdbx_description
1 polymer ?
#
loop_
_entity_poly.entity_id
_entity_poly.type
_entity_poly.pdbx_seq_one_letter_code
_entity_poly.pdbx_strand_id
1 'polypeptide(L)'
;ARYPSLVASWWENSGALLRFHDYPQVLWPYLRSTNLMERFIREVRRGTKVRDHKFPKGEAVYKLLYLESERQEGRWAERRLKGFAEVQEVLEGMLRERYAPRTQTLTHKS
;
A
#
# COMPACT_ATOMS: atom_id res chain seq x y z
N ALA A 1 0.30 12.68 -30.53
CA ALA A 1 0.24 11.58 -29.55
C ALA A 1 -1.20 11.10 -29.41
N ARG A 2 -1.47 9.79 -29.29
CA ARG A 2 -2.84 9.22 -29.30
C ARG A 2 -3.63 9.50 -28.01
N TYR A 3 -2.97 9.80 -26.89
CA TYR A 3 -3.60 10.11 -25.59
C TYR A 3 -2.86 11.24 -24.84
N PRO A 4 -2.97 12.50 -25.29
CA PRO A 4 -2.20 13.61 -24.73
C PRO A 4 -2.51 13.88 -23.25
N SER A 5 -3.79 13.81 -22.84
CA SER A 5 -4.19 14.05 -21.45
C SER A 5 -3.66 13.00 -20.47
N LEU A 6 -3.55 11.74 -20.91
CA LEU A 6 -2.99 10.67 -20.09
C LEU A 6 -1.48 10.88 -19.85
N VAL A 7 -0.75 11.26 -20.91
CA VAL A 7 0.68 11.54 -20.79
C VAL A 7 0.92 12.76 -19.90
N ALA A 8 0.09 13.79 -20.01
CA ALA A 8 0.14 14.96 -19.13
C ALA A 8 -0.06 14.57 -17.66
N SER A 9 -1.07 13.73 -17.35
CA SER A 9 -1.30 13.30 -15.97
C SER A 9 -0.18 12.42 -15.42
N TRP A 10 0.44 11.57 -16.25
CA TRP A 10 1.62 10.80 -15.84
C TRP A 10 2.81 11.68 -15.54
N TRP A 11 3.02 12.73 -16.34
CA TRP A 11 4.09 13.69 -16.11
C TRP A 11 3.87 14.43 -14.80
N GLU A 12 2.66 14.95 -14.58
CA GLU A 12 2.26 15.66 -13.35
C GLU A 12 2.40 14.76 -12.10
N ASN A 13 2.01 13.48 -12.21
CA ASN A 13 2.05 12.53 -11.10
C ASN A 13 3.34 11.68 -11.05
N SER A 14 4.33 12.00 -11.89
CA SER A 14 5.54 11.17 -12.06
C SER A 14 6.28 10.93 -10.75
N GLY A 15 6.37 11.93 -9.87
CA GLY A 15 7.00 11.80 -8.56
C GLY A 15 6.35 10.75 -7.66
N ALA A 16 5.03 10.62 -7.72
CA ALA A 16 4.31 9.58 -6.97
C ALA A 16 4.45 8.21 -7.64
N LEU A 17 4.34 8.16 -8.98
CA LEU A 17 4.41 6.93 -9.76
C LEU A 17 5.79 6.27 -9.71
N LEU A 18 6.85 7.07 -9.66
CA LEU A 18 8.23 6.61 -9.68
C LEU A 18 8.86 6.49 -8.29
N ARG A 19 8.12 6.79 -7.21
CA ARG A 19 8.62 6.74 -5.83
C ARG A 19 9.21 5.39 -5.44
N PHE A 20 8.79 4.31 -6.09
CA PHE A 20 9.34 2.98 -5.83
C PHE A 20 10.85 2.88 -6.16
N HIS A 21 11.38 3.74 -7.04
CA HIS A 21 12.81 3.79 -7.36
C HIS A 21 13.68 4.22 -6.19
N ASP A 22 13.11 4.90 -5.20
CA ASP A 22 13.81 5.30 -3.97
C ASP A 22 14.04 4.12 -3.01
N TYR A 23 13.42 2.96 -3.28
CA TYR A 23 13.51 1.76 -2.46
C TYR A 23 14.42 0.70 -3.10
N PRO A 24 14.96 -0.25 -2.32
CA PRO A 24 15.81 -1.32 -2.84
C PRO A 24 15.17 -2.08 -4.00
N GLN A 25 15.95 -2.34 -5.06
CA GLN A 25 15.46 -2.94 -6.31
C GLN A 25 14.77 -4.30 -6.12
N VAL A 26 15.20 -5.08 -5.12
CA VAL A 26 14.58 -6.37 -4.78
C VAL A 26 13.10 -6.23 -4.38
N LEU A 27 12.68 -5.04 -3.93
CA LEU A 27 11.29 -4.75 -3.55
C LEU A 27 10.43 -4.22 -4.71
N TRP A 28 11.04 -3.75 -5.81
CA TRP A 28 10.33 -3.16 -6.94
C TRP A 28 9.21 -4.06 -7.50
N PRO A 29 9.37 -5.39 -7.65
CA PRO A 29 8.30 -6.25 -8.11
C PRO A 29 7.02 -6.18 -7.26
N TYR A 30 7.15 -5.89 -5.96
CA TYR A 30 6.01 -5.75 -5.06
C TYR A 30 5.46 -4.32 -5.08
N LEU A 31 6.34 -3.31 -5.05
CA LEU A 31 5.95 -1.90 -4.99
C LEU A 31 5.26 -1.40 -6.27
N ARG A 32 5.68 -1.90 -7.43
CA ARG A 32 5.08 -1.52 -8.73
C ARG A 32 3.83 -2.33 -9.09
N SER A 33 3.52 -3.37 -8.31
CA SER A 33 2.46 -4.33 -8.63
C SER A 33 1.19 -4.03 -7.85
N THR A 34 0.06 -4.01 -8.55
CA THR A 34 -1.28 -3.90 -7.96
C THR A 34 -1.88 -5.27 -7.61
N ASN A 35 -1.20 -6.38 -7.94
CA ASN A 35 -1.76 -7.73 -7.84
C ASN A 35 -2.30 -8.09 -6.45
N LEU A 36 -1.60 -7.70 -5.39
CA LEU A 36 -2.01 -8.00 -4.03
C LEU A 36 -3.31 -7.27 -3.66
N MET A 37 -3.37 -5.97 -3.97
CA MET A 37 -4.56 -5.13 -3.75
C MET A 37 -5.73 -5.61 -4.61
N GLU A 38 -5.50 -5.88 -5.90
CA GLU A 38 -6.54 -6.39 -6.80
C GLU A 38 -7.09 -7.74 -6.35
N ARG A 39 -6.23 -8.64 -5.85
CA ARG A 39 -6.66 -9.92 -5.28
C ARG A 39 -7.53 -9.72 -4.06
N PHE A 40 -7.13 -8.86 -3.13
CA PHE A 40 -7.94 -8.56 -1.95
C PHE A 40 -9.31 -7.97 -2.32
N ILE A 41 -9.33 -6.95 -3.19
CA ILE A 41 -10.56 -6.33 -3.69
C ILE A 41 -11.46 -7.36 -4.37
N ARG A 42 -10.88 -8.30 -5.14
CA ARG A 42 -11.62 -9.39 -5.78
C ARG A 42 -12.29 -10.32 -4.77
N GLU A 43 -11.62 -10.68 -3.68
CA GLU A 43 -12.21 -11.50 -2.62
C GLU A 43 -13.36 -10.76 -1.92
N VAL A 44 -13.19 -9.48 -1.59
CA VAL A 44 -14.26 -8.65 -1.01
C VAL A 44 -15.47 -8.60 -1.95
N ARG A 45 -15.26 -8.32 -3.24
CA ARG A 45 -16.34 -8.28 -4.25
C ARG A 45 -17.04 -9.64 -4.42
N ARG A 46 -16.30 -10.74 -4.32
CA ARG A 46 -16.88 -12.08 -4.34
C ARG A 46 -17.75 -12.31 -3.11
N GLY A 47 -17.25 -11.92 -1.94
CA GLY A 47 -17.95 -12.05 -0.67
C GLY A 47 -19.26 -11.25 -0.63
N THR A 48 -19.29 -10.06 -1.22
CA THR A 48 -20.50 -9.23 -1.33
C THR A 48 -21.49 -9.84 -2.32
N LYS A 49 -21.03 -10.25 -3.52
CA LYS A 49 -21.90 -10.84 -4.54
C LYS A 49 -22.62 -12.11 -4.06
N VAL A 50 -21.93 -12.98 -3.33
CA VAL A 50 -22.52 -14.22 -2.78
C VAL A 50 -23.60 -13.93 -1.73
N ARG A 51 -23.52 -12.77 -1.06
CA ARG A 51 -24.39 -12.38 0.06
C ARG A 51 -25.27 -11.19 -0.27
N ASP A 52 -25.47 -10.89 -1.55
CA ASP A 52 -26.13 -9.66 -2.01
C ASP A 52 -27.50 -9.46 -1.34
N HIS A 53 -28.34 -10.51 -1.32
CA HIS A 53 -29.66 -10.48 -0.67
C HIS A 53 -29.64 -10.63 0.86
N LYS A 54 -28.46 -10.61 1.50
CA LYS A 54 -28.29 -10.82 2.95
C LYS A 54 -27.87 -9.56 3.70
N PHE A 55 -27.55 -8.47 3.00
CA PHE A 55 -27.19 -7.20 3.63
C PHE A 55 -28.47 -6.42 3.98
N PRO A 56 -28.79 -6.23 5.28
CA PRO A 56 -29.99 -5.47 5.66
C PRO A 56 -29.84 -3.96 5.43
N LYS A 57 -28.59 -3.46 5.42
CA LYS A 57 -28.21 -2.06 5.13
C LYS A 57 -26.82 -2.02 4.50
N GLY A 58 -26.46 -0.92 3.84
CA GLY A 58 -25.14 -0.77 3.19
C GLY A 58 -23.97 -0.94 4.16
N GLU A 59 -24.10 -0.45 5.40
CA GLU A 59 -23.08 -0.51 6.44
C GLU A 59 -22.76 -1.95 6.89
N ALA A 60 -23.67 -2.90 6.66
CA ALA A 60 -23.42 -4.31 6.97
C ALA A 60 -22.26 -4.88 6.14
N VAL A 61 -21.86 -4.22 5.04
CA VAL A 61 -20.67 -4.58 4.26
C VAL A 61 -19.37 -4.41 5.05
N TYR A 62 -19.32 -3.49 6.02
CA TYR A 62 -18.11 -3.27 6.83
C TYR A 62 -17.73 -4.52 7.62
N LYS A 63 -18.72 -5.28 8.11
CA LYS A 63 -18.47 -6.54 8.80
C LYS A 63 -17.85 -7.57 7.86
N LEU A 64 -18.30 -7.65 6.60
CA LEU A 64 -17.69 -8.53 5.61
C LEU A 64 -16.24 -8.11 5.33
N LEU A 65 -16.01 -6.81 5.09
CA LEU A 65 -14.68 -6.27 4.84
C LEU A 65 -13.73 -6.62 6.00
N TYR A 66 -14.17 -6.40 7.24
CA TYR A 66 -13.39 -6.76 8.42
C TYR A 66 -13.03 -8.25 8.46
N LEU A 67 -14.01 -9.14 8.28
CA LEU A 67 -13.76 -10.60 8.32
C LEU A 67 -12.82 -11.07 7.20
N GLU A 68 -12.92 -10.53 5.99
CA GLU A 68 -11.99 -10.86 4.90
C GLU A 68 -10.59 -10.28 5.16
N SER A 69 -10.49 -9.11 5.80
CA SER A 69 -9.20 -8.54 6.25
C SER A 69 -8.53 -9.43 7.30
N GLU A 70 -9.23 -9.83 8.36
CA GLU A 70 -8.71 -10.73 9.40
C GLU A 70 -8.20 -12.04 8.80
N ARG A 71 -8.99 -12.63 7.90
CA ARG A 71 -8.61 -13.86 7.17
C ARG A 71 -7.37 -13.65 6.30
N GLN A 72 -7.20 -12.47 5.72
CA GLN A 72 -6.05 -12.15 4.89
C GLN A 72 -4.80 -11.89 5.74
N GLU A 73 -4.95 -11.22 6.88
CA GLU A 73 -3.89 -10.96 7.85
C GLU A 73 -3.32 -12.26 8.39
N GLY A 74 -4.16 -13.22 8.80
CA GLY A 74 -3.69 -14.54 9.25
C GLY A 74 -2.84 -15.26 8.19
N ARG A 75 -3.20 -15.15 6.89
CA ARG A 75 -2.41 -15.73 5.79
C ARG A 75 -1.11 -15.00 5.53
N TRP A 76 -1.04 -13.70 5.83
CA TRP A 76 0.16 -12.89 5.65
C TRP A 76 1.13 -13.01 6.83
N ALA A 77 0.63 -13.20 8.05
CA ALA A 77 1.45 -13.40 9.24
C ALA A 77 2.41 -14.60 9.09
N GLU A 78 2.00 -15.63 8.37
CA GLU A 78 2.81 -16.83 8.12
C GLU A 78 3.83 -16.67 6.97
N ARG A 79 3.85 -15.50 6.29
CA ARG A 79 4.60 -15.32 5.04
C ARG A 79 5.42 -14.04 5.04
N ARG A 80 6.70 -14.18 4.70
CA ARG A 80 7.57 -13.05 4.39
C ARG A 80 7.79 -12.94 2.88
N LEU A 81 7.71 -11.73 2.33
CA LEU A 81 8.03 -11.49 0.92
C LEU A 81 9.51 -11.80 0.67
N LYS A 82 9.81 -12.46 -0.46
CA LYS A 82 11.18 -12.79 -0.85
C LYS A 82 11.99 -11.50 -1.01
N GLY A 83 13.22 -11.50 -0.50
CA GLY A 83 14.13 -10.35 -0.54
C GLY A 83 13.88 -9.30 0.56
N PHE A 84 12.75 -9.36 1.27
CA PHE A 84 12.47 -8.41 2.35
C PHE A 84 13.42 -8.57 3.55
N ALA A 85 13.86 -9.81 3.80
CA ALA A 85 14.85 -10.13 4.83
C ALA A 85 16.21 -9.45 4.58
N GLU A 86 16.62 -9.45 3.31
CA GLU A 86 17.95 -8.98 2.87
C GLU A 86 18.09 -7.47 2.99
N VAL A 87 16.98 -6.74 2.92
CA VAL A 87 16.94 -5.27 2.94
C VAL A 87 16.40 -4.69 4.23
N GLN A 88 16.21 -5.51 5.26
CA GLN A 88 15.60 -5.08 6.52
C GLN A 88 16.40 -3.92 7.15
N GLU A 89 17.72 -4.05 7.28
CA GLU A 89 18.58 -3.00 7.86
C GLU A 89 18.52 -1.70 7.05
N VAL A 90 18.50 -1.78 5.71
CA VAL A 90 18.37 -0.63 4.82
C VAL A 90 17.04 0.09 5.06
N LEU A 91 15.94 -0.67 5.12
CA LEU A 91 14.62 -0.11 5.38
C LEU A 91 14.54 0.53 6.77
N GLU A 92 15.11 -0.10 7.79
CA GLU A 92 15.19 0.48 9.13
C GLU A 92 15.97 1.81 9.14
N GLY A 93 17.07 1.89 8.41
CA GLY A 93 17.83 3.14 8.21
C GLY A 93 16.98 4.24 7.56
N MET A 94 16.31 3.91 6.45
CA MET A 94 15.40 4.84 5.75
C MET A 94 14.26 5.32 6.66
N LEU A 95 13.70 4.43 7.49
CA LEU A 95 12.63 4.78 8.43
C LEU A 95 13.15 5.72 9.54
N ARG A 96 14.33 5.44 10.09
CA ARG A 96 14.96 6.30 11.10
C ARG A 96 15.20 7.70 10.56
N GLU A 97 15.73 7.83 9.35
CA GLU A 97 15.95 9.14 8.72
C GLU A 97 14.63 9.88 8.50
N ARG A 98 13.61 9.18 7.97
CA ARG A 98 12.32 9.79 7.64
C ARG A 98 11.52 10.24 8.86
N TYR A 99 11.59 9.48 9.95
CA TYR A 99 10.81 9.72 11.17
C TYR A 99 11.65 10.17 12.36
N ALA A 100 12.92 10.55 12.14
CA ALA A 100 13.76 11.11 13.19
C ALA A 100 13.01 12.28 13.84
N PRO A 101 12.96 12.35 15.19
CA PRO A 101 12.35 13.48 15.86
C PRO A 101 13.08 14.74 15.41
N ARG A 102 12.37 15.65 14.72
CA ARG A 102 12.91 16.97 14.41
C ARG A 102 13.10 17.67 15.74
N THR A 103 14.32 17.68 16.26
CA THR A 103 14.66 18.53 17.40
C THR A 103 14.30 19.95 16.97
N GLN A 104 13.30 20.55 17.62
CA GLN A 104 12.98 21.96 17.40
C GLN A 104 14.24 22.73 17.81
N THR A 105 15.03 23.18 16.83
CA THR A 105 15.99 24.25 17.07
C THR A 105 15.15 25.48 17.41
N LEU A 106 14.98 25.71 18.71
CA LEU A 106 14.50 26.98 19.26
C LEU A 106 15.45 28.07 18.74
N THR A 107 15.12 28.65 17.60
CA THR A 107 15.65 29.95 17.17
C THR A 107 15.21 30.96 18.22
N HIS A 108 16.04 31.13 19.25
CA HIS A 108 15.95 32.26 20.16
C HIS A 108 16.28 33.51 19.34
N LYS A 109 15.26 34.15 18.75
CA LYS A 109 15.40 35.49 18.20
C LYS A 109 15.54 36.46 19.36
N SER A 110 16.72 37.07 19.47
CA SER A 110 16.98 38.26 20.29
C SER A 110 16.17 39.46 19.80
#